data_AF-A0A937SF88-F1
#
_entry.id   AF-A0A937SF88-F1
#
_cell.length_a   1.000
_cell.length_b   1.000
_cell.length_c   1.000
_cell.angle_alpha   90.00
_cell.angle_beta   90.00
_cell.angle_gamma   90.00
#
_symmetry.space_group_name_H-M   'P 1'
#
loop_
_entity.id
_entity.type
_entity.pdbx_description
1 polymer ?
#
loop_
_entity_poly.entity_id
_entity_poly.type
_entity_poly.pdbx_seq_one_letter_code
_entity_poly.pdbx_strand_id
1 'polypeptide(L)'
;MLASRKSPILALVFVLVLSLVLVLVGCSESKAAVGTSAENKSVTLDDTSAEQGSNLSQIETSQPPKQEESTNIVRISDILTNPDVYKGQAVVVKGKIISECPAGCWFTLNDGTGTIYVDLNPSNLVIPQKRGATATVYGEVIRASGHTYIIGKKVEF
;
A
#
# COMPACT_ATOMS: atom_id res chain seq x y z
N MET A 1 49.56 28.36 37.40
CA MET A 1 48.96 27.70 36.22
C MET A 1 47.45 27.58 36.46
N LEU A 2 46.64 28.49 35.89
CA LEU A 2 45.16 28.39 35.94
C LEU A 2 44.68 27.68 34.66
N ALA A 3 44.18 26.46 34.80
CA ALA A 3 43.58 25.71 33.70
C ALA A 3 42.13 26.18 33.47
N SER A 4 41.91 26.81 32.32
CA SER A 4 40.59 27.26 31.86
C SER A 4 39.71 26.04 31.53
N ARG A 5 38.70 25.77 32.38
CA ARG A 5 37.65 24.79 32.11
C ARG A 5 36.70 25.38 31.06
N LYS A 6 36.85 24.99 29.79
CA LYS A 6 35.88 25.30 28.73
C LYS A 6 34.59 24.52 28.99
N SER A 7 33.50 25.25 29.23
CA SER A 7 32.18 24.68 29.52
C SER A 7 31.59 23.98 28.29
N PRO A 8 31.18 22.70 28.39
CA PRO A 8 30.62 21.93 27.27
C PRO A 8 29.24 22.45 26.82
N ILE A 9 28.60 23.28 27.65
CA ILE A 9 27.30 23.90 27.37
C ILE A 9 27.41 24.87 26.18
N LEU A 10 28.54 25.58 26.03
CA LEU A 10 28.73 26.52 24.93
C LEU A 10 28.87 25.81 23.57
N ALA A 11 29.49 24.62 23.56
CA ALA A 11 29.61 23.81 22.35
C ALA A 11 28.24 23.26 21.90
N LEU A 12 27.38 22.88 22.85
CA LEU A 12 26.07 22.31 22.56
C LEU A 12 25.10 23.36 21.99
N VAL A 13 25.14 24.59 22.52
CA VAL A 13 24.36 25.72 21.99
C VAL A 13 24.81 26.07 20.57
N PHE A 14 26.12 26.05 20.30
CA PHE A 14 26.65 26.37 18.97
C PHE A 14 26.23 25.33 17.91
N VAL A 15 26.21 24.03 18.25
CA VAL A 15 25.72 22.96 17.36
C VAL A 15 24.22 23.07 17.10
N LEU A 16 23.42 23.41 18.12
CA LEU A 16 21.97 23.60 17.97
C LEU A 16 21.63 24.79 17.08
N VAL A 17 22.32 25.92 17.25
CA VAL A 17 22.12 27.11 16.41
C VAL A 17 22.58 26.84 14.97
N LEU A 18 23.72 26.15 14.77
CA LEU A 18 24.21 25.81 13.43
C LEU A 18 23.23 24.89 12.66
N SER A 19 22.57 23.98 13.37
CA SER A 19 21.58 23.06 12.79
C SER A 19 20.30 23.78 12.34
N LEU A 20 19.88 24.84 13.05
CA LEU A 20 18.68 25.60 12.72
C LEU A 20 18.84 26.45 11.45
N VAL A 21 20.06 26.92 11.15
CA VAL A 21 20.36 27.72 9.96
C VAL A 21 20.30 26.89 8.67
N LEU A 22 20.60 25.57 8.74
CA LEU A 22 20.60 24.67 7.57
C LEU A 22 19.20 24.36 7.01
N VAL A 23 18.13 24.57 7.77
CA VAL A 23 16.75 24.27 7.31
C VAL A 23 16.17 25.37 6.41
N LEU A 24 16.76 26.58 6.40
CA LEU A 24 16.18 27.74 5.72
C LEU A 24 16.65 27.97 4.26
N VAL A 25 17.51 27.11 3.69
CA VAL A 25 18.08 27.28 2.32
C VAL A 25 17.55 26.23 1.31
N GLY A 26 16.36 25.69 1.55
CA GLY A 26 15.77 24.62 0.74
C GLY A 26 14.58 25.02 -0.15
N CYS A 27 14.61 26.18 -0.81
CA CYS A 27 13.65 26.53 -1.87
C CYS A 27 14.37 26.63 -3.21
N SER A 28 14.09 25.73 -4.15
CA SER A 28 14.31 25.95 -5.58
C SER A 28 13.33 25.12 -6.41
N GLU A 29 12.64 25.83 -7.29
CA GLU A 29 11.58 25.43 -8.20
C GLU A 29 11.95 24.34 -9.23
N SER A 30 10.94 23.63 -9.72
CA SER A 30 10.95 23.07 -11.07
C SER A 30 9.57 23.25 -11.71
N LYS A 31 9.57 23.84 -12.91
CA LYS A 31 8.44 24.32 -13.69
C LYS A 31 8.23 23.45 -14.94
N ALA A 32 6.97 23.02 -15.11
CA ALA A 32 6.18 22.76 -16.34
C ALA A 32 6.67 21.84 -17.49
N ALA A 33 5.77 20.92 -17.88
CA ALA A 33 5.26 20.70 -19.25
C ALA A 33 4.02 19.79 -19.14
N VAL A 34 2.77 20.29 -19.21
CA VAL A 34 1.94 20.55 -20.41
C VAL A 34 2.04 19.46 -21.48
N GLY A 35 0.96 18.69 -21.58
CA GLY A 35 0.70 17.69 -22.61
C GLY A 35 -0.79 17.38 -22.67
N THR A 36 -1.58 18.35 -23.14
CA THR A 36 -2.96 18.18 -23.61
C THR A 36 -2.94 17.40 -24.92
N SER A 37 -3.77 16.37 -25.07
CA SER A 37 -4.21 15.92 -26.40
C SER A 37 -5.56 15.20 -26.33
N ALA A 38 -6.57 15.86 -26.94
CA ALA A 38 -7.75 15.35 -27.67
C ALA A 38 -8.60 14.24 -27.01
N GLU A 39 -9.85 14.45 -26.61
CA GLU A 39 -11.03 14.92 -27.36
C GLU A 39 -11.16 14.34 -28.79
N ASN A 40 -11.93 13.25 -28.90
CA ASN A 40 -12.65 12.87 -30.12
C ASN A 40 -14.13 12.75 -29.75
N LYS A 41 -14.92 13.50 -30.51
CA LYS A 41 -16.35 13.74 -30.42
C LYS A 41 -17.06 12.92 -31.50
N SER A 42 -18.16 12.28 -31.11
CA SER A 42 -19.37 12.00 -31.92
C SER A 42 -19.22 11.00 -33.08
N VAL A 43 -20.13 10.02 -33.13
CA VAL A 43 -21.20 9.93 -34.15
C VAL A 43 -22.22 8.87 -33.70
N THR A 44 -23.49 9.23 -33.86
CA THR A 44 -24.71 8.50 -33.49
C THR A 44 -25.31 7.76 -34.70
N LEU A 45 -26.04 6.66 -34.42
CA LEU A 45 -27.17 6.07 -35.18
C LEU A 45 -26.80 5.45 -36.56
N ASP A 46 -27.35 4.34 -37.08
CA ASP A 46 -28.73 3.82 -37.12
C ASP A 46 -28.78 2.30 -37.53
N ASP A 47 -29.89 1.66 -37.16
CA ASP A 47 -30.68 0.60 -37.85
C ASP A 47 -30.14 -0.80 -38.30
N THR A 48 -30.67 -1.83 -37.60
CA THR A 48 -31.69 -2.80 -38.08
C THR A 48 -31.40 -3.90 -39.15
N SER A 49 -31.83 -5.14 -38.77
CA SER A 49 -32.15 -6.39 -39.55
C SER A 49 -31.00 -7.37 -39.87
N ALA A 50 -30.93 -8.56 -39.24
CA ALA A 50 -31.59 -9.86 -39.60
C ALA A 50 -30.90 -10.54 -40.82
N GLU A 51 -30.46 -11.81 -40.88
CA GLU A 51 -30.81 -13.08 -40.23
C GLU A 51 -29.65 -14.13 -40.24
N GLN A 52 -29.84 -15.16 -39.40
CA GLN A 52 -29.52 -16.60 -39.59
C GLN A 52 -28.10 -17.10 -39.85
N GLY A 53 -27.63 -17.93 -38.91
CA GLY A 53 -26.48 -18.82 -39.11
C GLY A 53 -26.23 -19.72 -37.92
N SER A 54 -27.13 -20.68 -37.73
CA SER A 54 -27.04 -21.83 -36.82
C SER A 54 -25.64 -22.48 -36.75
N ASN A 55 -25.09 -22.60 -35.53
CA ASN A 55 -24.41 -23.84 -35.17
C ASN A 55 -24.75 -24.23 -33.72
N LEU A 56 -25.56 -25.27 -33.65
CA LEU A 56 -25.83 -26.09 -32.48
C LEU A 56 -24.59 -26.98 -32.26
N SER A 57 -23.92 -26.85 -31.12
CA SER A 57 -23.56 -28.03 -30.31
C SER A 57 -23.00 -27.67 -28.95
N GLN A 58 -23.60 -28.29 -27.93
CA GLN A 58 -23.02 -28.66 -26.63
C GLN A 58 -22.86 -27.52 -25.61
N ILE A 59 -23.83 -27.33 -24.70
CA ILE A 59 -24.01 -28.11 -23.45
C ILE A 59 -22.69 -28.27 -22.70
N GLU A 60 -22.42 -27.39 -21.74
CA GLU A 60 -21.85 -27.87 -20.48
C GLU A 60 -22.61 -27.26 -19.30
N THR A 61 -23.10 -28.19 -18.50
CA THR A 61 -23.99 -28.05 -17.38
C THR A 61 -23.21 -27.61 -16.14
N SER A 62 -23.72 -26.58 -15.48
CA SER A 62 -23.64 -26.39 -14.02
C SER A 62 -22.28 -26.20 -13.36
N GLN A 63 -21.89 -24.93 -13.22
CA GLN A 63 -21.42 -24.44 -11.92
C GLN A 63 -22.20 -23.17 -11.56
N PRO A 64 -22.79 -23.07 -10.35
CA PRO A 64 -23.29 -21.78 -9.87
C PRO A 64 -22.12 -20.79 -9.88
N PRO A 65 -22.34 -19.52 -10.27
CA PRO A 65 -21.26 -18.54 -10.32
C PRO A 65 -20.60 -18.48 -8.94
N LYS A 66 -19.33 -18.91 -8.88
CA LYS A 66 -18.45 -18.69 -7.74
C LYS A 66 -18.52 -17.19 -7.48
N GLN A 67 -19.24 -16.81 -6.43
CA GLN A 67 -19.53 -15.43 -6.12
C GLN A 67 -18.20 -14.67 -6.09
N GLU A 68 -18.02 -13.73 -7.00
CA GLU A 68 -16.98 -12.71 -6.92
C GLU A 68 -17.29 -11.89 -5.67
N GLU A 69 -16.78 -12.36 -4.54
CA GLU A 69 -16.62 -11.57 -3.34
C GLU A 69 -15.80 -10.34 -3.76
N SER A 70 -16.48 -9.19 -3.86
CA SER A 70 -15.91 -7.93 -4.30
C SER A 70 -14.67 -7.65 -3.47
N THR A 71 -13.51 -8.00 -4.02
CA THR A 71 -12.26 -7.99 -3.27
C THR A 71 -11.80 -6.54 -3.25
N ASN A 72 -11.97 -5.87 -2.11
CA ASN A 72 -11.53 -4.48 -1.95
C ASN A 72 -9.99 -4.45 -1.90
N ILE A 73 -9.36 -4.37 -3.08
CA ILE A 73 -7.90 -4.24 -3.20
C ILE A 73 -7.53 -2.77 -2.96
N VAL A 74 -6.71 -2.52 -1.96
CA VAL A 74 -6.29 -1.19 -1.52
C VAL A 74 -4.78 -1.05 -1.65
N ARG A 75 -4.30 0.16 -1.97
CA ARG A 75 -2.86 0.47 -1.91
C ARG A 75 -2.44 0.75 -0.47
N ILE A 76 -1.24 0.37 -0.12
CA ILE A 76 -0.70 0.58 1.23
C ILE A 76 -0.62 2.08 1.55
N SER A 77 -0.20 2.91 0.59
CA SER A 77 -0.15 4.37 0.77
C SER A 77 -1.50 5.00 1.16
N ASP A 78 -2.62 4.52 0.60
CA ASP A 78 -3.95 5.03 0.92
C ASP A 78 -4.31 4.75 2.38
N ILE A 79 -4.00 3.53 2.85
CA ILE A 79 -4.17 3.11 4.26
C ILE A 79 -3.32 3.98 5.19
N LEU A 80 -2.06 4.24 4.82
CA LEU A 80 -1.14 4.99 5.66
C LEU A 80 -1.45 6.49 5.71
N THR A 81 -1.95 7.05 4.61
CA THR A 81 -2.27 8.49 4.51
C THR A 81 -3.62 8.82 5.13
N ASN A 82 -4.58 7.89 5.06
CA ASN A 82 -5.95 8.09 5.58
C ASN A 82 -6.35 6.98 6.58
N PRO A 83 -5.57 6.74 7.64
CA PRO A 83 -5.71 5.53 8.45
C PRO A 83 -7.02 5.45 9.23
N ASP A 84 -7.64 6.58 9.56
CA ASP A 84 -8.94 6.62 10.25
C ASP A 84 -10.10 6.19 9.34
N VAL A 85 -9.97 6.37 8.02
CA VAL A 85 -10.95 5.87 7.04
C VAL A 85 -10.92 4.35 7.01
N TYR A 86 -9.72 3.75 6.99
CA TYR A 86 -9.56 2.31 6.84
C TYR A 86 -9.66 1.52 8.14
N LYS A 87 -9.52 2.17 9.31
CA LYS A 87 -9.57 1.50 10.61
C LYS A 87 -10.82 0.61 10.75
N GLY A 88 -10.60 -0.67 11.07
CA GLY A 88 -11.64 -1.68 11.26
C GLY A 88 -12.21 -2.24 9.96
N GLN A 89 -11.75 -1.77 8.78
CA GLN A 89 -12.19 -2.30 7.50
C GLN A 89 -11.41 -3.55 7.12
N ALA A 90 -12.12 -4.49 6.49
CA ALA A 90 -11.51 -5.59 5.77
C ALA A 90 -10.94 -5.09 4.44
N VAL A 91 -9.66 -5.37 4.18
CA VAL A 91 -8.93 -4.95 3.00
C VAL A 91 -8.14 -6.10 2.42
N VAL A 92 -7.82 -5.97 1.13
CA VAL A 92 -6.86 -6.84 0.45
C VAL A 92 -5.70 -6.00 -0.06
N VAL A 93 -4.48 -6.37 0.31
CA VAL A 93 -3.26 -5.69 -0.13
C VAL A 93 -2.34 -6.70 -0.80
N LYS A 94 -1.67 -6.29 -1.87
CA LYS A 94 -0.72 -7.14 -2.61
C LYS A 94 0.63 -6.45 -2.72
N GLY A 95 1.70 -7.15 -2.37
CA GLY A 95 3.04 -6.57 -2.42
C GLY A 95 4.15 -7.62 -2.25
N LYS A 96 5.38 -7.16 -2.16
CA LYS A 96 6.57 -7.98 -1.88
C LYS A 96 6.84 -8.02 -0.37
N ILE A 97 7.14 -9.20 0.16
CA ILE A 97 7.59 -9.35 1.55
C ILE A 97 9.04 -8.86 1.64
N ILE A 98 9.30 -7.82 2.43
CA ILE A 98 10.65 -7.24 2.54
C ILE A 98 11.39 -7.66 3.82
N SER A 99 10.65 -8.00 4.87
CA SER A 99 11.17 -8.56 6.11
C SER A 99 10.09 -9.41 6.78
N GLU A 100 10.48 -10.44 7.51
CA GLU A 100 9.60 -11.38 8.19
C GLU A 100 10.21 -11.87 9.49
N CYS A 101 9.37 -12.32 10.42
CA CYS A 101 9.85 -12.93 11.66
C CYS A 101 10.35 -14.37 11.40
N PRO A 102 11.39 -14.85 12.12
CA PRO A 102 11.88 -16.22 11.99
C PRO A 102 10.81 -17.30 12.25
N ALA A 103 9.88 -17.03 13.17
CA ALA A 103 8.76 -17.91 13.49
C ALA A 103 7.55 -17.74 12.56
N GLY A 104 7.58 -16.80 11.62
CA GLY A 104 6.53 -16.57 10.61
C GLY A 104 5.23 -15.93 11.11
N CYS A 105 5.18 -15.41 12.35
CA CYS A 105 3.98 -14.81 12.93
C CYS A 105 3.73 -13.34 12.54
N TRP A 106 4.65 -12.73 11.79
CA TRP A 106 4.47 -11.41 11.19
C TRP A 106 5.43 -11.21 10.02
N PHE A 107 5.10 -10.25 9.16
CA PHE A 107 6.00 -9.75 8.12
C PHE A 107 5.69 -8.29 7.75
N THR A 108 6.55 -7.70 6.93
CA THR A 108 6.37 -6.36 6.35
C THR A 108 6.19 -6.50 4.85
N LEU A 109 5.13 -5.89 4.33
CA LEU A 109 4.74 -5.95 2.94
C LEU A 109 4.96 -4.58 2.29
N ASN A 110 5.51 -4.56 1.09
CA ASN A 110 5.68 -3.34 0.29
C ASN A 110 5.04 -3.51 -1.09
N ASP A 111 4.13 -2.61 -1.46
CA ASP A 111 3.42 -2.64 -2.75
C ASP A 111 3.99 -1.63 -3.77
N GLY A 112 5.15 -1.04 -3.49
CA GLY A 112 5.75 0.06 -4.24
C GLY A 112 5.23 1.45 -3.87
N THR A 113 4.08 1.55 -3.20
CA THR A 113 3.52 2.83 -2.73
C THR A 113 3.75 3.08 -1.24
N GLY A 114 3.92 2.01 -0.46
CA GLY A 114 4.28 2.09 0.94
C GLY A 114 4.69 0.74 1.50
N THR A 115 5.08 0.74 2.77
CA THR A 115 5.40 -0.47 3.54
C THR A 115 4.48 -0.55 4.74
N ILE A 116 3.84 -1.69 4.97
CA ILE A 116 2.98 -1.92 6.14
C ILE A 116 3.38 -3.19 6.88
N TYR A 117 3.26 -3.14 8.21
CA TYR A 117 3.39 -4.30 9.07
C TYR A 117 2.12 -5.15 9.01
N VAL A 118 2.29 -6.45 8.87
CA VAL A 118 1.22 -7.44 8.87
C VAL A 118 1.44 -8.39 10.05
N ASP A 119 0.54 -8.33 11.02
CA ASP A 119 0.51 -9.23 12.17
C ASP A 119 -0.37 -10.45 11.85
N LEU A 120 0.17 -11.65 11.99
CA LEU A 120 -0.56 -12.89 11.77
C LEU A 120 -0.94 -13.58 13.08
N ASN A 121 -0.29 -13.19 14.18
CA ASN A 121 -0.42 -13.87 15.46
C ASN A 121 -1.85 -13.88 16.01
N PRO A 122 -2.63 -12.77 15.98
CA PRO A 122 -4.01 -12.77 16.46
C PRO A 122 -4.95 -13.71 15.71
N SER A 123 -4.57 -14.10 14.48
CA SER A 123 -5.34 -15.03 13.65
C SER A 123 -4.79 -16.47 13.72
N ASN A 124 -3.81 -16.74 14.58
CA ASN A 124 -3.11 -18.03 14.68
C ASN A 124 -2.51 -18.50 13.33
N LEU A 125 -2.08 -17.54 12.50
CA LEU A 125 -1.46 -17.83 11.21
C LEU A 125 0.06 -17.74 11.31
N VAL A 126 0.72 -18.61 10.55
CA VAL A 126 2.17 -18.64 10.39
C VAL A 126 2.49 -18.84 8.91
N ILE A 127 3.46 -18.08 8.41
CA ILE A 127 4.00 -18.29 7.06
C ILE A 127 5.40 -18.91 7.09
N PRO A 128 5.78 -19.70 6.08
CA PRO A 128 7.18 -20.08 5.90
C PRO A 128 8.04 -18.85 5.57
N GLN A 129 9.37 -19.02 5.62
CA GLN A 129 10.31 -17.98 5.20
C GLN A 129 10.14 -17.68 3.69
N LYS A 130 9.58 -16.52 3.36
CA LYS A 130 9.16 -16.10 2.02
C LYS A 130 9.61 -14.67 1.70
N ARG A 131 10.60 -14.13 2.41
CA ARG A 131 11.19 -12.83 2.07
C ARG A 131 11.57 -12.75 0.59
N GLY A 132 11.17 -11.66 -0.05
CA GLY A 132 11.35 -11.42 -1.48
C GLY A 132 10.23 -11.97 -2.36
N ALA A 133 9.36 -12.85 -1.87
CA ALA A 133 8.17 -13.29 -2.60
C ALA A 133 7.10 -12.20 -2.64
N THR A 134 6.23 -12.28 -3.64
CA THR A 134 4.98 -11.52 -3.68
C THR A 134 3.95 -12.25 -2.82
N ALA A 135 3.13 -11.50 -2.10
CA ALA A 135 2.02 -12.04 -1.33
C ALA A 135 0.77 -11.16 -1.48
N THR A 136 -0.40 -11.80 -1.44
CA THR A 136 -1.70 -11.15 -1.29
C THR A 136 -2.21 -11.40 0.12
N VAL A 137 -2.51 -10.34 0.86
CA VAL A 137 -2.95 -10.39 2.25
C VAL A 137 -4.37 -9.91 2.33
N TYR A 138 -5.22 -10.75 2.90
CA TYR A 138 -6.58 -10.42 3.28
C TYR A 138 -6.56 -10.15 4.78
N GLY A 139 -7.02 -8.99 5.22
CA GLY A 139 -6.89 -8.63 6.63
C GLY A 139 -7.74 -7.45 7.04
N GLU A 140 -7.66 -7.11 8.33
CA GLU A 140 -8.33 -5.97 8.92
C GLU A 140 -7.29 -4.89 9.26
N VAL A 141 -7.56 -3.64 8.90
CA VAL A 141 -6.69 -2.52 9.27
C VAL A 141 -6.91 -2.12 10.71
N ILE A 142 -5.84 -2.15 11.50
CA ILE A 142 -5.85 -1.71 12.90
C ILE A 142 -5.10 -0.40 13.02
N ARG A 143 -5.70 0.52 13.78
CA ARG A 143 -5.06 1.75 14.24
C ARG A 143 -5.10 1.81 15.75
N ALA A 144 -3.92 1.71 16.37
CA ALA A 144 -3.75 1.72 17.82
C ALA A 144 -2.45 2.42 18.20
N SER A 145 -2.48 3.27 19.23
CA SER A 145 -1.30 3.97 19.78
C SER A 145 -0.47 4.71 18.72
N GLY A 146 -1.13 5.30 17.71
CA GLY A 146 -0.47 6.03 16.62
C GLY A 146 0.09 5.15 15.49
N HIS A 147 0.04 3.82 15.62
CA HIS A 147 0.49 2.88 14.59
C HIS A 147 -0.69 2.40 13.75
N THR A 148 -0.45 2.20 12.46
CA THR A 148 -1.38 1.58 11.51
C THR A 148 -0.74 0.30 10.95
N TYR A 149 -1.44 -0.83 11.08
CA TYR A 149 -0.98 -2.13 10.61
C TYR A 149 -2.17 -3.01 10.21
N ILE A 150 -1.92 -4.19 9.66
CA ILE A 150 -2.96 -5.13 9.27
C ILE A 150 -2.89 -6.38 10.15
N ILE A 151 -4.02 -6.84 10.68
CA ILE A 151 -4.15 -8.21 11.18
C ILE A 151 -4.52 -9.10 9.99
N GLY A 152 -3.59 -9.94 9.56
CA GLY A 152 -3.81 -10.87 8.44
C GLY A 152 -4.79 -11.99 8.82
N LYS A 153 -5.79 -12.22 7.97
CA LYS A 153 -6.80 -13.29 8.08
C LYS A 153 -6.56 -14.41 7.06
N LYS A 154 -5.87 -14.11 5.96
CA LYS A 154 -5.41 -15.08 4.96
C LYS A 154 -4.22 -14.49 4.20
N VAL A 155 -3.26 -15.34 3.83
CA VAL A 155 -2.10 -14.96 3.01
C VAL A 155 -1.97 -15.95 1.86
N GLU A 156 -1.80 -15.42 0.66
CA GLU A 156 -1.58 -16.18 -0.58
C GLU A 156 -0.25 -15.73 -1.22
N PHE A 157 0.47 -16.65 -1.88
CA PHE A 157 1.79 -16.42 -2.47
C PHE A 157 1.77 -16.67 -3.98
#